data_AF-A0A6A3BQ56-F1
#
_entry.id   AF-A0A6A3BQ56-F1
#
_cell.length_a   1.000
_cell.length_b   1.000
_cell.length_c   1.000
_cell.angle_alpha   90.00
_cell.angle_beta   90.00
_cell.angle_gamma   90.00
#
_symmetry.space_group_name_H-M   'P 1'
#
loop_
_entity.id
_entity.type
_entity.pdbx_description
1 polymer ?
#
loop_
_entity_poly.entity_id
_entity_poly.type
_entity_poly.pdbx_seq_one_letter_code
_entity_poly.pdbx_strand_id
1 'polypeptide(L)'
;MENADAAAAEHSNKAMPAIMDLENMIRVPMSLHAVVRLNVPDAIWQDGANTPLSAAHILSHEHLDSCGERTYYPTEIGKTLVTDAEGLSYAPYVLQHHQDALVRAWPLVHEAVLDPTSEPFVKANGEGAYRCYGKKPEMNGLMQKAMSGVSVHFMRAILNSYDGIKGVKKLVDVGGSAGDCLRMILHKHS
;
A
#
# COMPACT_ATOMS: atom_id res chain seq x y z
N MET A 1 9.56 -32.16 34.85
CA MET A 1 8.76 -31.09 35.46
C MET A 1 9.43 -29.74 35.25
N GLU A 2 10.73 -29.61 35.52
CA GLU A 2 11.54 -28.39 35.37
C GLU A 2 11.57 -27.77 33.95
N ASN A 3 11.48 -28.58 32.89
CA ASN A 3 11.47 -28.10 31.50
C ASN A 3 10.14 -27.48 31.04
N ALA A 4 9.02 -27.84 31.69
CA ALA A 4 7.70 -27.28 31.35
C ALA A 4 7.50 -25.89 31.97
N ASP A 5 8.00 -25.69 33.20
CA ASP A 5 7.98 -24.39 33.88
C ASP A 5 8.91 -23.37 33.22
N ALA A 6 10.08 -23.80 32.71
CA ALA A 6 10.98 -22.93 31.96
C ALA A 6 10.37 -22.46 30.62
N ALA A 7 9.74 -23.37 29.87
CA ALA A 7 9.06 -23.02 28.62
C ALA A 7 7.82 -22.12 28.84
N ALA A 8 7.07 -22.35 29.92
CA ALA A 8 5.95 -21.50 30.31
C ALA A 8 6.41 -20.09 30.73
N ALA A 9 7.51 -19.99 31.49
CA ALA A 9 8.12 -18.72 31.87
C ALA A 9 8.68 -17.97 30.65
N GLU A 10 9.32 -18.66 29.70
CA GLU A 10 9.84 -18.05 28.48
C GLU A 10 8.70 -17.58 27.55
N HIS A 11 7.62 -18.35 27.44
CA HIS A 11 6.41 -17.95 26.70
C HIS A 11 5.75 -16.72 27.32
N SER A 12 5.62 -16.69 28.65
CA SER A 12 5.10 -15.52 29.38
C SER A 12 5.97 -14.27 29.20
N ASN A 13 7.29 -14.44 29.10
CA ASN A 13 8.24 -13.33 28.93
C ASN A 13 8.20 -12.72 27.51
N LYS A 14 7.78 -13.50 26.50
CA LYS A 14 7.57 -13.01 25.12
C LYS A 14 6.15 -12.49 24.88
N ALA A 15 5.16 -12.92 25.66
CA ALA A 15 3.78 -12.52 25.50
C ALA A 15 3.53 -11.03 25.81
N MET A 16 4.13 -10.50 26.89
CA MET A 16 3.93 -9.09 27.27
C MET A 16 4.48 -8.10 26.23
N PRO A 17 5.72 -8.26 25.70
CA PRO A 17 6.21 -7.46 24.59
C PRO A 17 5.33 -7.59 23.33
N ALA A 18 4.89 -8.80 22.98
CA ALA A 18 4.05 -9.02 21.80
C ALA A 18 2.69 -8.32 21.91
N ILE A 19 2.08 -8.28 23.10
CA ILE A 19 0.85 -7.52 23.35
C ILE A 19 1.12 -6.02 23.20
N MET A 20 2.21 -5.51 23.76
CA MET A 20 2.59 -4.10 23.61
C MET A 20 2.84 -3.71 22.14
N ASP A 21 3.46 -4.58 21.36
CA ASP A 21 3.67 -4.38 19.92
C ASP A 21 2.34 -4.36 19.17
N LEU A 22 1.41 -5.27 19.51
CA LEU A 22 0.08 -5.33 18.91
C LEU A 22 -0.75 -4.08 19.22
N GLU A 23 -0.76 -3.63 20.48
CA GLU A 23 -1.45 -2.42 20.92
C GLU A 23 -0.94 -1.17 20.18
N ASN A 24 0.34 -1.16 19.78
CA ASN A 24 0.97 -0.06 19.08
C ASN A 24 1.09 -0.27 17.56
N MET A 25 0.52 -1.35 17.01
CA MET A 25 0.74 -1.76 15.62
C MET A 25 0.28 -0.71 14.60
N ILE A 26 -0.71 0.13 14.95
CA ILE A 26 -1.20 1.23 14.09
C ILE A 26 -0.09 2.23 13.71
N ARG A 27 0.99 2.33 14.52
CA ARG A 27 2.12 3.23 14.25
C ARG A 27 2.86 2.85 12.98
N VAL A 28 2.92 1.56 12.62
CA VAL A 28 3.65 1.08 11.44
C VAL A 28 3.01 1.58 10.13
N PRO A 29 1.74 1.27 9.83
CA PRO A 29 1.11 1.75 8.60
C PRO A 29 0.94 3.27 8.58
N MET A 30 0.75 3.93 9.73
CA MET A 30 0.66 5.39 9.78
C MET A 30 2.02 6.08 9.52
N SER A 31 3.12 5.52 10.03
CA SER A 31 4.47 5.98 9.70
C SER A 31 4.76 5.79 8.21
N LEU A 32 4.40 4.62 7.65
CA LEU A 32 4.55 4.35 6.23
C LEU A 32 3.72 5.32 5.37
N HIS A 33 2.48 5.59 5.78
CA HIS A 33 1.64 6.59 5.14
C HIS A 33 2.29 7.98 5.15
N ALA A 34 2.89 8.41 6.27
CA ALA A 34 3.60 9.68 6.35
C ALA A 34 4.84 9.72 5.45
N VAL A 35 5.66 8.66 5.45
CA VAL A 35 6.83 8.49 4.58
C VAL A 35 6.44 8.62 3.10
N VAL A 36 5.36 7.97 2.70
CA VAL A 36 4.83 8.06 1.33
C VAL A 36 4.30 9.47 1.02
N ARG A 37 3.57 10.10 1.94
CA ARG A 37 3.07 11.48 1.74
C ARG A 37 4.18 12.51 1.58
N LEU A 38 5.33 12.27 2.20
CA LEU A 38 6.52 13.11 2.12
C LEU A 38 7.41 12.78 0.92
N ASN A 39 7.00 11.84 0.05
CA ASN A 39 7.75 11.43 -1.14
C ASN A 39 9.15 10.87 -0.84
N VAL A 40 9.35 10.34 0.38
CA VAL A 40 10.65 9.84 0.84
C VAL A 40 11.17 8.66 -0.01
N PRO A 41 10.36 7.68 -0.45
CA PRO A 41 10.87 6.58 -1.28
C PRO A 41 11.54 7.07 -2.57
N ASP A 42 10.90 7.99 -3.28
CA ASP A 42 11.43 8.59 -4.51
C ASP A 42 12.68 9.43 -4.22
N ALA A 43 12.70 10.20 -3.14
CA ALA A 43 13.85 11.00 -2.73
C ALA A 43 15.10 10.13 -2.42
N ILE A 44 14.93 8.99 -1.77
CA ILE A 44 16.05 8.09 -1.44
C ILE A 44 16.53 7.30 -2.67
N TRP A 45 15.65 7.00 -3.63
CA TRP A 45 16.03 6.21 -4.80
C TRP A 45 17.00 6.94 -5.74
N GLN A 46 16.96 8.28 -5.77
CA GLN A 46 17.87 9.12 -6.57
C GLN A 46 18.03 8.64 -8.02
N ASP A 47 16.91 8.44 -8.72
CA ASP A 47 16.88 7.99 -10.12
C ASP A 47 17.67 6.70 -10.40
N GLY A 48 17.84 5.83 -9.40
CA GLY A 48 18.46 4.51 -9.57
C GLY A 48 19.82 4.31 -8.93
N ALA A 49 20.40 5.34 -8.30
CA ALA A 49 21.73 5.24 -7.71
C ALA A 49 21.77 4.34 -6.46
N ASN A 50 20.64 4.21 -5.74
CA ASN A 50 20.52 3.47 -4.47
C ASN A 50 21.62 3.82 -3.43
N THR A 51 22.15 5.04 -3.51
CA THR A 51 23.23 5.52 -2.66
C THR A 51 22.67 5.75 -1.25
N PRO A 52 23.32 5.29 -0.17
CA PRO A 52 22.87 5.57 1.18
C PRO A 52 22.86 7.07 1.49
N LEU A 53 21.73 7.60 1.96
CA LEU A 53 21.53 9.03 2.27
C LEU A 53 21.25 9.28 3.74
N SER A 54 21.72 10.40 4.28
CA SER A 54 21.35 10.83 5.62
C SER A 54 19.91 11.35 5.68
N ALA A 55 19.34 11.46 6.89
CA ALA A 55 18.03 12.07 7.06
C ALA A 55 18.02 13.54 6.60
N ALA A 56 19.12 14.27 6.85
CA ALA A 56 19.29 15.63 6.36
C ALA A 56 19.25 15.67 4.82
N HIS A 57 19.94 14.78 4.11
CA HIS A 57 19.91 14.73 2.64
C HIS A 57 18.54 14.41 2.06
N ILE A 58 17.72 13.63 2.77
CA ILE A 58 16.35 13.30 2.33
C ILE A 58 15.42 14.52 2.49
N LEU A 59 15.63 15.32 3.53
CA LEU A 59 14.76 16.44 3.89
C LEU A 59 15.19 17.77 3.25
N SER A 60 16.49 17.99 3.12
CA SER A 60 17.11 19.09 2.39
C SER A 60 17.82 18.49 1.18
N HIS A 61 17.46 18.91 -0.02
CA HIS A 61 18.10 18.53 -1.29
C HIS A 61 19.58 19.00 -1.38
N GLU A 62 20.34 19.00 -0.28
CA GLU A 62 21.70 19.50 -0.16
C GLU A 62 22.59 18.51 0.61
N HIS A 63 23.88 18.54 0.29
CA HIS A 63 24.90 17.62 0.79
C HIS A 63 25.54 18.14 2.09
N LEU A 64 25.06 17.68 3.24
CA LEU A 64 25.72 17.84 4.53
C LEU A 64 26.36 16.52 4.95
N ASP A 65 27.68 16.39 4.83
CA ASP A 65 28.42 15.26 5.38
C ASP A 65 28.63 15.47 6.88
N SER A 66 28.01 14.63 7.71
CA SER A 66 28.32 14.55 9.14
C SER A 66 28.76 13.12 9.51
N CYS A 67 29.93 13.02 10.14
CA CYS A 67 30.53 11.75 10.53
C CYS A 67 29.73 11.13 11.69
N GLY A 68 29.18 9.92 11.46
CA GLY A 68 28.39 9.17 12.46
C GLY A 68 26.87 9.22 12.26
N GLU A 69 26.38 9.81 11.17
CA GLU A 69 24.95 9.88 10.87
C GLU A 69 24.40 8.57 10.29
N ARG A 70 23.18 8.19 10.70
CA ARG A 70 22.49 7.03 10.14
C ARG A 70 22.09 7.34 8.69
N THR A 71 22.50 6.48 7.77
CA THR A 71 22.09 6.55 6.37
C THR A 71 21.01 5.52 6.03
N TYR A 72 20.27 5.79 4.97
CA TYR A 72 19.11 5.01 4.51
C TYR A 72 19.18 4.79 3.00
N TYR A 73 18.73 3.64 2.55
CA TYR A 73 18.55 3.28 1.14
C TYR A 73 17.33 2.35 1.04
N PRO A 74 16.58 2.36 -0.08
CA PRO A 74 15.44 1.48 -0.23
C PRO A 74 15.88 0.01 -0.30
N THR A 75 15.18 -0.83 0.46
CA THR A 75 15.23 -2.29 0.30
C THR A 75 14.49 -2.70 -0.98
N GLU A 76 14.57 -3.98 -1.37
CA GLU A 76 13.78 -4.49 -2.51
C GLU A 76 12.27 -4.25 -2.36
N ILE A 77 11.74 -4.40 -1.14
CA ILE A 77 10.34 -4.06 -0.84
C ILE A 77 10.14 -2.55 -0.88
N GLY A 78 11.08 -1.76 -0.34
CA GLY A 78 11.03 -0.30 -0.39
C GLY A 78 10.97 0.26 -1.82
N LYS A 79 11.64 -0.38 -2.78
CA LYS A 79 11.58 -0.02 -4.20
C LYS A 79 10.19 -0.14 -4.81
N THR A 80 9.31 -0.97 -4.26
CA THR A 80 7.91 -1.06 -4.73
C THR A 80 7.11 0.22 -4.48
N LEU A 81 7.58 1.08 -3.56
CA LEU A 81 6.98 2.37 -3.25
C LEU A 81 7.56 3.52 -4.08
N VAL A 82 8.63 3.27 -4.83
CA VAL A 82 9.27 4.22 -5.73
C VAL A 82 8.48 4.25 -7.03
N THR A 83 8.23 5.44 -7.53
CA THR A 83 7.55 5.72 -8.79
C THR A 83 8.44 5.29 -9.97
N ASP A 84 7.94 4.38 -10.79
CA ASP A 84 8.64 3.91 -11.98
C ASP A 84 8.55 4.91 -13.15
N ALA A 85 9.18 4.57 -14.28
CA ALA A 85 9.18 5.39 -15.48
C ALA A 85 7.78 5.60 -16.11
N GLU A 86 6.81 4.76 -15.77
CA GLU A 86 5.40 4.88 -16.20
C GLU A 86 4.56 5.67 -15.18
N GLY A 87 5.17 6.16 -14.09
CA GLY A 87 4.49 6.89 -13.04
C GLY A 87 3.76 6.00 -12.02
N LEU A 88 4.08 4.70 -11.98
CA LEU A 88 3.39 3.69 -11.18
C LEU A 88 4.21 3.28 -9.95
N SER A 89 3.52 3.01 -8.84
CA SER A 89 4.09 2.44 -7.62
C SER A 89 2.99 1.92 -6.68
N TYR A 90 3.37 1.23 -5.60
CA TYR A 90 2.47 0.84 -4.52
C TYR A 90 2.17 1.99 -3.53
N ALA A 91 2.88 3.11 -3.61
CA ALA A 91 2.69 4.25 -2.70
C ALA A 91 1.23 4.79 -2.68
N PRO A 92 0.58 5.04 -3.82
CA PRO A 92 -0.83 5.47 -3.85
C PRO A 92 -1.79 4.48 -3.17
N TYR A 93 -1.48 3.18 -3.19
CA TYR A 93 -2.29 2.16 -2.51
C TYR A 93 -2.23 2.30 -0.99
N VAL A 94 -1.05 2.60 -0.44
CA VAL A 94 -0.88 2.92 0.99
C VAL A 94 -1.70 4.15 1.36
N LEU A 95 -1.62 5.21 0.55
CA LEU A 95 -2.37 6.45 0.79
C LEU A 95 -3.88 6.23 0.73
N GLN A 96 -4.35 5.46 -0.25
CA GLN A 96 -5.76 5.15 -0.41
C GLN A 96 -6.32 4.48 0.86
N HIS A 97 -5.68 3.42 1.36
CA HIS A 97 -6.21 2.63 2.48
C HIS A 97 -6.22 3.37 3.83
N HIS A 98 -5.50 4.49 3.93
CA HIS A 98 -5.41 5.31 5.13
C HIS A 98 -6.14 6.65 5.01
N GLN A 99 -7.02 6.80 4.01
CA GLN A 99 -7.92 7.95 3.95
C GLN A 99 -8.85 7.97 5.18
N ASP A 100 -9.10 9.16 5.72
CA ASP A 100 -9.98 9.37 6.89
C ASP A 100 -11.33 8.64 6.75
N ALA A 101 -11.93 8.66 5.55
CA ALA A 101 -13.21 8.01 5.29
C ALA A 101 -13.17 6.48 5.51
N LEU A 102 -12.06 5.83 5.17
CA LEU A 102 -11.85 4.40 5.43
C LEU A 102 -11.44 4.15 6.87
N VAL A 103 -10.54 4.97 7.42
CA VAL A 103 -10.06 4.79 8.80
C VAL A 103 -11.19 4.91 9.81
N ARG A 104 -12.14 5.84 9.59
CA ARG A 104 -13.35 6.00 10.42
C ARG A 104 -14.30 4.81 10.38
N ALA A 105 -14.21 3.94 9.37
CA ALA A 105 -15.06 2.76 9.26
C ALA A 105 -14.58 1.61 10.16
N TRP A 106 -13.28 1.52 10.45
CA TRP A 106 -12.71 0.41 11.24
C TRP A 106 -13.33 0.23 12.63
N PRO A 107 -13.56 1.30 13.43
CA PRO A 107 -14.21 1.15 14.73
C PRO A 107 -15.63 0.58 14.65
N LEU A 108 -16.31 0.70 13.50
CA LEU A 108 -17.70 0.27 13.31
C LEU A 108 -17.81 -1.17 12.76
N VAL A 109 -16.69 -1.86 12.54
CA VAL A 109 -16.69 -3.24 12.03
C VAL A 109 -17.45 -4.18 12.96
N HIS A 110 -17.31 -3.99 14.28
CA HIS A 110 -18.03 -4.81 15.26
C HIS A 110 -19.55 -4.70 15.12
N GLU A 111 -20.08 -3.55 14.71
CA GLU A 111 -21.51 -3.37 14.50
C GLU A 111 -22.02 -4.09 13.25
N ALA A 112 -21.18 -4.26 12.22
CA ALA A 112 -21.56 -5.03 11.03
C ALA A 112 -21.61 -6.54 11.30
N VAL A 113 -20.92 -7.02 12.34
CA VAL A 113 -21.06 -8.41 12.83
C VAL A 113 -22.41 -8.61 13.51
N LEU A 114 -22.90 -7.59 14.23
CA LEU A 114 -24.19 -7.65 14.94
C LEU A 114 -25.37 -7.41 14.01
N ASP A 115 -25.24 -6.47 13.08
CA ASP A 115 -26.24 -6.12 12.08
C ASP A 115 -25.59 -6.05 10.68
N PRO A 116 -25.70 -7.11 9.87
CA PRO A 116 -25.07 -7.20 8.57
C PRO A 116 -25.81 -6.44 7.46
N THR A 117 -26.90 -5.73 7.79
CA THR A 117 -27.68 -5.00 6.78
C THR A 117 -26.98 -3.74 6.27
N SER A 118 -25.99 -3.24 6.99
CA SER A 118 -25.25 -2.03 6.64
C SER A 118 -23.75 -2.18 6.86
N GLU A 119 -22.97 -1.86 5.84
CA GLU A 119 -21.51 -1.92 5.88
C GLU A 119 -20.90 -0.80 6.75
N PRO A 120 -19.73 -1.05 7.40
CA PRO A 120 -19.10 -0.06 8.29
C PRO A 120 -18.81 1.28 7.62
N PHE A 121 -18.48 1.27 6.32
CA PHE A 121 -18.21 2.50 5.57
C PHE A 121 -19.47 3.38 5.44
N VAL A 122 -20.62 2.77 5.16
CA VAL A 122 -21.92 3.47 5.09
C VAL A 122 -22.26 4.05 6.45
N LYS A 123 -22.07 3.29 7.54
CA LYS A 123 -22.31 3.79 8.90
C LYS A 123 -21.42 4.99 9.24
N ALA A 124 -20.15 4.95 8.85
CA ALA A 124 -19.20 6.03 9.13
C ALA A 124 -19.35 7.28 8.24
N ASN A 125 -19.86 7.12 7.01
CA ASN A 125 -19.82 8.18 5.99
C ASN A 125 -21.19 8.53 5.39
N GLY A 126 -22.25 7.82 5.76
CA GLY A 126 -23.63 8.03 5.30
C GLY A 126 -23.95 7.52 3.89
N GLU A 127 -22.95 7.03 3.16
CA GLU A 127 -23.11 6.50 1.80
C GLU A 127 -22.02 5.46 1.48
N GLY A 128 -22.27 4.63 0.46
CA GLY A 128 -21.32 3.60 0.04
C GLY A 128 -20.04 4.18 -0.58
N ALA A 129 -18.94 3.45 -0.46
CA ALA A 129 -17.61 3.90 -0.83
C ALA A 129 -17.52 4.43 -2.28
N TYR A 130 -18.04 3.67 -3.26
CA TYR A 130 -18.02 4.09 -4.67
C TYR A 130 -18.82 5.37 -4.95
N ARG A 131 -19.93 5.59 -4.23
CA ARG A 131 -20.71 6.83 -4.37
C ARG A 131 -19.95 8.02 -3.80
N CYS A 132 -19.27 7.83 -2.67
CA CYS A 132 -18.37 8.83 -2.09
C CYS A 132 -17.21 9.18 -3.03
N TYR A 133 -16.54 8.17 -3.61
CA TYR A 133 -15.47 8.38 -4.60
C TYR A 133 -15.96 9.13 -5.83
N GLY A 134 -17.12 8.74 -6.39
CA GLY A 134 -17.70 9.39 -7.55
C GLY A 134 -18.00 10.89 -7.36
N LYS A 135 -18.22 11.34 -6.12
CA LYS A 135 -18.45 12.76 -5.79
C LYS A 135 -17.17 13.56 -5.52
N LYS A 136 -16.03 12.90 -5.29
CA LYS A 136 -14.79 13.52 -4.83
C LYS A 136 -13.65 13.23 -5.80
N PRO A 137 -13.38 14.12 -6.78
CA PRO A 137 -12.39 13.89 -7.83
C PRO A 137 -11.01 13.50 -7.30
N GLU A 138 -10.54 14.12 -6.22
CA GLU A 138 -9.24 13.79 -5.62
C GLU A 138 -9.20 12.36 -5.05
N MET A 139 -10.25 11.94 -4.34
CA MET A 139 -10.34 10.58 -3.80
C MET A 139 -10.45 9.54 -4.92
N ASN A 140 -11.22 9.86 -5.97
CA ASN A 140 -11.34 9.01 -7.15
C ASN A 140 -10.01 8.89 -7.91
N GLY A 141 -9.30 10.01 -8.10
CA GLY A 141 -7.98 10.01 -8.74
C GLY A 141 -6.96 9.20 -7.96
N LEU A 142 -6.95 9.32 -6.63
CA LEU A 142 -6.09 8.50 -5.78
C LEU A 142 -6.46 7.01 -5.87
N MET A 143 -7.75 6.69 -5.84
CA MET A 143 -8.23 5.31 -6.00
C MET A 143 -7.79 4.71 -7.33
N GLN A 144 -7.95 5.45 -8.44
CA GLN A 144 -7.52 4.97 -9.76
C GLN A 144 -6.00 4.76 -9.81
N LYS A 145 -5.21 5.73 -9.33
CA LYS A 145 -3.75 5.61 -9.27
C LYS A 145 -3.31 4.42 -8.41
N ALA A 146 -3.98 4.19 -7.27
CA ALA A 146 -3.76 3.03 -6.41
C ALA A 146 -4.05 1.71 -7.13
N MET A 147 -5.19 1.62 -7.84
CA MET A 147 -5.55 0.41 -8.57
C MET A 147 -4.56 0.14 -9.71
N SER A 148 -4.22 1.14 -10.53
CA SER A 148 -3.24 0.98 -11.63
C SER A 148 -1.86 0.61 -11.10
N GLY A 149 -1.41 1.25 -10.01
CA GLY A 149 -0.12 0.96 -9.38
C GLY A 149 0.03 -0.49 -8.93
N VAL A 150 -1.06 -1.15 -8.57
CA VAL A 150 -1.08 -2.59 -8.25
C VAL A 150 -1.31 -3.44 -9.50
N SER A 151 -2.39 -3.18 -10.24
CA SER A 151 -2.91 -4.08 -11.28
C SER A 151 -1.98 -4.21 -12.49
N VAL A 152 -1.31 -3.14 -12.90
CA VAL A 152 -0.42 -3.15 -14.07
C VAL A 152 0.75 -4.12 -13.86
N HIS A 153 1.35 -4.11 -12.66
CA HIS A 153 2.44 -5.02 -12.31
C HIS A 153 2.00 -6.48 -12.35
N PHE A 154 0.84 -6.79 -11.75
CA PHE A 154 0.26 -8.13 -11.82
C PHE A 154 -0.09 -8.55 -13.25
N MET A 155 -0.69 -7.64 -14.03
CA MET A 155 -1.08 -7.92 -15.40
C MET A 155 0.13 -8.19 -16.29
N ARG A 156 1.24 -7.48 -16.08
CA ARG A 156 2.51 -7.74 -16.78
C ARG A 156 3.00 -9.17 -16.51
N ALA A 157 2.95 -9.63 -15.26
CA ALA A 157 3.33 -10.99 -14.89
C ALA A 157 2.38 -12.05 -15.49
N ILE A 158 1.07 -11.81 -15.44
CA ILE A 158 0.04 -12.68 -16.03
C ILE A 158 0.28 -12.81 -17.52
N LEU A 159 0.39 -11.69 -18.24
CA LEU A 159 0.59 -11.71 -19.68
C LEU A 159 1.84 -12.49 -20.08
N ASN A 160 2.90 -12.48 -19.28
CA ASN A 160 4.14 -13.21 -19.57
C ASN A 160 4.06 -14.72 -19.35
N SER A 161 3.08 -15.20 -18.57
CA SER A 161 3.01 -16.60 -18.14
C SER A 161 1.70 -17.30 -18.53
N TYR A 162 0.66 -16.55 -18.89
CA TYR A 162 -0.68 -17.06 -19.15
C TYR A 162 -1.04 -16.98 -20.64
N ASP A 163 -1.20 -18.14 -21.25
CA ASP A 163 -1.54 -18.27 -22.67
C ASP A 163 -3.06 -18.35 -22.95
N GLY A 164 -3.91 -18.41 -21.92
CA GLY A 164 -5.35 -18.64 -22.08
C GLY A 164 -6.12 -17.50 -22.74
N ILE A 165 -5.47 -16.36 -23.02
CA ILE A 165 -6.07 -15.25 -23.79
C ILE A 165 -5.87 -15.46 -25.31
N LYS A 166 -4.95 -16.33 -25.74
CA LYS A 166 -4.70 -16.59 -27.16
C LYS A 166 -5.96 -17.12 -27.85
N GLY A 167 -6.32 -16.51 -28.98
CA GLY A 167 -7.49 -16.91 -29.77
C GLY A 167 -8.84 -16.44 -29.24
N VAL A 168 -8.87 -15.70 -28.11
CA VAL A 168 -10.10 -15.06 -27.61
C VAL A 168 -10.54 -13.97 -28.58
N LYS A 169 -11.75 -14.10 -29.13
CA LYS A 169 -12.32 -13.13 -30.10
C LYS A 169 -13.03 -11.95 -29.45
N LYS A 170 -13.52 -12.13 -28.21
CA LYS A 170 -14.26 -11.11 -27.47
C LYS A 170 -13.88 -11.19 -26.01
N LEU A 171 -13.38 -10.09 -25.48
CA LEU A 171 -13.00 -9.93 -24.09
C LEU A 171 -13.74 -8.72 -23.52
N VAL A 172 -14.27 -8.86 -22.32
CA VAL A 172 -14.95 -7.78 -21.59
C VAL A 172 -14.32 -7.69 -20.21
N ASP A 173 -13.73 -6.53 -19.90
CA ASP A 173 -13.16 -6.23 -18.59
C ASP A 173 -14.23 -5.56 -17.71
N VAL A 174 -14.97 -6.38 -16.97
CA VAL A 174 -16.05 -5.91 -16.08
C VAL A 174 -15.43 -5.30 -14.83
N GLY A 175 -15.66 -4.00 -14.62
CA GLY A 175 -15.02 -3.27 -13.52
C GLY A 175 -13.58 -2.83 -13.82
N GLY A 176 -13.17 -2.83 -15.09
CA GLY A 176 -11.81 -2.48 -15.53
C GLY A 176 -11.33 -1.05 -15.26
N SER A 177 -12.15 -0.20 -14.63
CA SER A 177 -11.81 1.18 -14.25
C SER A 177 -11.26 1.99 -15.44
N ALA A 178 -10.03 2.52 -15.35
CA ALA A 178 -9.34 3.26 -16.41
C ALA A 178 -9.00 2.41 -17.67
N GLY A 179 -9.14 1.09 -17.58
CA GLY A 179 -8.93 0.17 -18.71
C GLY A 179 -7.48 -0.18 -18.98
N ASP A 180 -6.57 0.05 -18.03
CA ASP A 180 -5.14 -0.22 -18.18
C ASP A 180 -4.88 -1.70 -18.46
N CYS A 181 -5.50 -2.60 -17.69
CA CYS A 181 -5.38 -4.05 -17.89
C CYS A 181 -5.84 -4.48 -19.29
N LEU A 182 -7.03 -4.03 -19.71
CA LEU A 182 -7.55 -4.34 -21.03
C LEU A 182 -6.64 -3.81 -22.15
N ARG A 183 -6.11 -2.58 -22.00
CA ARG A 183 -5.17 -1.99 -22.96
C ARG A 183 -3.89 -2.83 -23.08
N MET A 184 -3.35 -3.32 -21.97
CA MET A 184 -2.17 -4.20 -21.97
C MET A 184 -2.45 -5.54 -22.68
N ILE A 185 -3.61 -6.15 -22.40
CA ILE A 185 -4.02 -7.40 -23.05
C ILE A 185 -4.14 -7.20 -24.56
N LEU A 186 -4.82 -6.14 -24.98
CA LEU A 186 -4.97 -5.81 -26.40
C LEU A 186 -3.61 -5.56 -27.04
N HIS A 187 -2.73 -4.77 -26.42
CA HIS A 187 -1.40 -4.50 -26.97
C HIS A 187 -0.55 -5.77 -27.17
N LYS A 188 -0.69 -6.78 -26.31
CA LYS A 188 0.05 -8.06 -26.44
C LYS A 188 -0.52 -9.01 -27.49
N HIS A 189 -1.83 -8.95 -27.72
CA HIS A 189 -2.56 -9.93 -28.54
C HIS A 189 -3.25 -9.33 -29.78
N SER A 190 -2.94 -8.07 -30.12
CA SER A 190 -3.33 -7.44 -31.40
C SER A 190 -2.42 -7.85 -32.54
#